data_AF-A0A7S7QWB8-F1
#
_entry.id   AF-A0A7S7QWB8-F1
#
_cell.length_a   1.000
_cell.length_b   1.000
_cell.length_c   1.000
_cell.angle_alpha   90.00
_cell.angle_beta   90.00
_cell.angle_gamma   90.00
#
_symmetry.space_group_name_H-M   'P 1'
#
loop_
_entity.id
_entity.type
_entity.pdbx_description
1 polymer ?
#
loop_
_entity_poly.entity_id
_entity_poly.type
_entity_poly.pdbx_seq_one_letter_code
_entity_poly.pdbx_strand_id
1 'polypeptide(L)'
;MQTALIIALSLHVLSSVFWAGSSFTLARTGGLGGERLLGPQIGAATVAIVTGATLWQLAHEGSFARSEQILAAGAIAALVAVAVQIIVGGSAVRQLRGAGDTSAARSQLAVAQRIAAGLLAIAALCMGAARYA
;
A
#
# COMPACT_ATOMS: atom_id res chain seq x y z
N MET A 1 -5.52 26.06 -6.08
CA MET A 1 -4.63 24.90 -6.32
C MET A 1 -3.85 24.49 -5.08
N GLN A 2 -3.19 25.41 -4.36
CA GLN A 2 -2.35 25.08 -3.19
C GLN A 2 -3.09 24.31 -2.08
N THR A 3 -4.30 24.70 -1.71
CA THR A 3 -5.09 23.99 -0.67
C THR A 3 -5.42 22.55 -1.08
N ALA A 4 -5.76 22.31 -2.34
CA ALA A 4 -6.05 20.98 -2.85
C ALA A 4 -4.81 20.07 -2.84
N LEU A 5 -3.65 20.61 -3.22
CA LEU A 5 -2.36 19.90 -3.12
C LEU A 5 -2.03 19.53 -1.67
N ILE A 6 -2.21 20.45 -0.72
CA ILE A 6 -1.96 20.19 0.70
C ILE A 6 -2.87 19.07 1.20
N ILE A 7 -4.18 19.15 0.92
CA ILE A 7 -5.15 18.12 1.35
C ILE A 7 -4.81 16.77 0.73
N ALA A 8 -4.57 16.72 -0.59
CA ALA A 8 -4.25 15.48 -1.28
C ALA A 8 -2.95 14.86 -0.75
N LEU A 9 -1.91 15.67 -0.51
CA LEU A 9 -0.64 15.21 0.04
C LEU A 9 -0.80 14.69 1.47
N SER A 10 -1.50 15.42 2.34
CA SER A 10 -1.76 14.98 3.71
C SER A 10 -2.52 13.66 3.76
N LEU A 11 -3.57 13.51 2.95
CA LEU A 11 -4.34 12.27 2.86
C LEU A 11 -3.46 11.14 2.33
N HIS A 12 -2.70 11.38 1.25
CA HIS A 12 -1.80 10.39 0.66
C HIS A 12 -0.79 9.87 1.68
N VAL A 13 -0.10 10.78 2.38
CA VAL A 13 0.91 10.43 3.38
C VAL A 13 0.30 9.65 4.53
N LEU A 14 -0.80 10.13 5.13
CA LEU A 14 -1.46 9.46 6.26
C LEU A 14 -1.92 8.05 5.87
N SER A 15 -2.57 7.91 4.71
CA SER A 15 -3.06 6.61 4.24
C SER A 15 -1.92 5.65 3.89
N SER A 16 -0.86 6.14 3.23
CA SER A 16 0.29 5.32 2.85
C SER A 16 1.09 4.87 4.06
N VAL A 17 1.27 5.73 5.06
CA VAL A 17 1.97 5.39 6.32
C VAL A 17 1.19 4.35 7.12
N PHE A 18 -0.13 4.52 7.28
CA PHE A 18 -0.95 3.52 7.95
C PHE A 18 -0.91 2.18 7.23
N TRP A 19 -1.07 2.20 5.90
CA TRP A 19 -1.07 1.00 5.09
C TRP A 19 0.27 0.26 5.19
N ALA A 20 1.38 0.93 4.91
CA ALA A 20 2.71 0.34 5.01
C ALA A 20 3.02 -0.12 6.44
N GLY A 21 2.77 0.72 7.45
CA GLY A 21 3.06 0.41 8.85
C GLY A 21 2.30 -0.81 9.37
N SER A 22 1.00 -0.91 9.05
CA SER A 22 0.19 -2.08 9.43
C SER A 22 0.64 -3.35 8.70
N SER A 23 1.02 -3.27 7.42
CA SER A 23 1.58 -4.41 6.69
C SER A 23 2.92 -4.87 7.28
N PHE A 24 3.80 -3.94 7.63
CA PHE A 24 5.07 -4.23 8.30
C PHE A 24 4.90 -4.87 9.68
N THR A 25 3.91 -4.43 10.45
CA THR A 25 3.60 -5.02 11.75
C THR A 25 3.10 -6.44 11.57
N LEU A 26 2.11 -6.66 10.69
CA LEU A 26 1.55 -8.00 10.42
C LEU A 26 2.58 -8.96 9.84
N ALA A 27 3.50 -8.48 9.00
CA ALA A 27 4.61 -9.27 8.47
C ALA A 27 5.53 -9.85 9.58
N ARG A 28 5.68 -9.12 10.69
CA ARG A 28 6.53 -9.48 11.85
C ARG A 28 5.78 -10.26 12.93
N THR A 29 4.47 -10.06 13.06
CA THR A 29 3.63 -10.78 14.03
C THR A 29 3.03 -12.07 13.48
N GLY A 30 3.41 -12.49 12.27
CA GLY A 30 2.87 -13.71 11.66
C GLY A 30 1.40 -13.59 11.25
N GLY A 31 0.95 -12.38 10.90
CA GLY A 31 -0.43 -12.12 10.46
C GLY A 31 -1.45 -12.06 11.60
N LEU A 32 -1.02 -12.06 12.86
CA LEU A 32 -1.92 -11.99 14.02
C LEU A 32 -2.81 -10.74 13.96
N GLY A 33 -4.13 -10.95 14.00
CA GLY A 33 -5.13 -9.88 13.91
C GLY A 33 -5.32 -9.31 12.50
N GLY A 34 -4.69 -9.89 11.48
CA GLY A 34 -4.76 -9.40 10.10
C GLY A 34 -6.17 -9.48 9.50
N GLU A 35 -7.02 -10.39 9.99
CA GLU A 35 -8.44 -10.51 9.58
C GLU A 35 -9.32 -9.31 9.96
N ARG A 36 -8.88 -8.52 10.95
CA ARG A 36 -9.52 -7.25 11.35
C ARG A 36 -8.94 -6.06 10.59
N LEU A 37 -7.66 -6.13 10.23
CA LEU A 37 -6.94 -5.05 9.57
C LEU A 37 -7.00 -5.08 8.04
N LEU A 38 -7.42 -6.18 7.42
CA LEU A 38 -7.47 -6.27 5.95
C LEU A 38 -8.43 -5.22 5.33
N GLY A 39 -9.63 -5.05 5.90
CA GLY A 39 -10.59 -4.04 5.44
C GLY A 39 -10.06 -2.60 5.56
N PRO A 40 -9.60 -2.19 6.75
CA PRO A 40 -8.94 -0.89 6.94
C PRO A 40 -7.71 -0.68 6.04
N GLN A 41 -6.88 -1.70 5.82
CA GLN A 41 -5.73 -1.63 4.92
C GLN A 41 -6.15 -1.40 3.47
N ILE A 42 -7.17 -2.11 2.98
CA ILE A 42 -7.69 -1.89 1.61
C ILE A 42 -8.25 -0.47 1.49
N GLY A 43 -9.00 0.01 2.48
CA GLY A 43 -9.49 1.40 2.49
C GLY A 43 -8.37 2.43 2.41
N ALA A 44 -7.32 2.25 3.22
CA ALA A 44 -6.14 3.11 3.18
C ALA A 44 -5.37 3.01 1.85
N ALA A 45 -5.22 1.82 1.29
CA ALA A 45 -4.63 1.61 -0.03
C ALA A 45 -5.39 2.35 -1.12
N THR A 46 -6.73 2.28 -1.10
CA THR A 46 -7.59 3.01 -2.02
C THR A 46 -7.39 4.52 -1.89
N VAL A 47 -7.39 5.06 -0.67
CA VAL A 47 -7.13 6.50 -0.45
C VAL A 47 -5.75 6.89 -0.96
N ALA A 48 -4.71 6.08 -0.69
CA ALA A 48 -3.36 6.34 -1.16
C ALA A 48 -3.27 6.37 -2.69
N ILE A 49 -3.89 5.41 -3.38
CA ILE A 49 -3.89 5.34 -4.84
C ILE A 49 -4.63 6.53 -5.45
N VAL A 50 -5.83 6.84 -4.95
CA VAL A 50 -6.65 7.94 -5.48
C VAL A 50 -5.96 9.29 -5.26
N THR A 51 -5.42 9.53 -4.08
CA THR A 51 -4.70 10.78 -3.77
C THR A 51 -3.38 10.86 -4.50
N GLY A 52 -2.66 9.75 -4.71
CA GLY A 52 -1.45 9.70 -5.53
C GLY A 52 -1.72 10.05 -7.00
N ALA A 53 -2.79 9.50 -7.58
CA ALA A 53 -3.23 9.85 -8.93
C ALA A 53 -3.67 11.33 -9.03
N THR A 54 -4.34 11.84 -8.00
CA THR A 54 -4.72 13.25 -7.92
C THR A 54 -3.48 14.17 -7.86
N LEU A 55 -2.50 13.82 -7.03
CA LEU A 55 -1.23 14.55 -6.94
C LEU A 55 -0.48 14.55 -8.27
N TRP A 56 -0.47 13.40 -8.96
CA TRP A 56 0.08 13.30 -10.31
C TRP A 56 -0.59 14.31 -11.24
N GLN A 57 -1.92 14.30 -11.35
CA GLN A 57 -2.65 15.20 -12.22
C GLN A 57 -2.43 16.69 -11.89
N LEU A 58 -2.33 17.03 -10.62
CA LEU A 58 -2.15 18.42 -10.18
C LEU A 58 -0.71 18.94 -10.32
N ALA A 59 0.28 18.05 -10.28
CA ALA A 59 1.70 18.41 -10.32
C ALA A 59 2.37 18.12 -11.68
N HIS A 60 1.67 17.48 -12.61
CA HIS A 60 2.22 17.13 -13.92
C HIS A 60 2.44 18.38 -14.78
N GLU A 61 3.70 18.80 -14.92
CA GLU A 61 4.12 19.89 -15.80
C GLU A 61 4.51 19.34 -17.19
N GLY A 62 3.57 18.69 -17.88
CA GLY A 62 3.58 18.38 -19.32
C GLY A 62 4.72 17.51 -19.88
N SER A 63 5.78 17.22 -19.12
CA SER A 63 6.93 16.42 -19.57
C SER A 63 7.21 15.27 -18.61
N PHE A 64 7.33 14.06 -19.16
CA PHE A 64 7.54 12.84 -18.40
C PHE A 64 9.02 12.69 -17.99
N ALA A 65 9.41 13.46 -16.97
CA ALA A 65 10.77 13.55 -16.48
C ALA A 65 11.23 12.27 -15.74
N ARG A 66 12.52 12.18 -15.42
CA ARG A 66 13.10 11.05 -14.68
C ARG A 66 12.44 10.85 -13.31
N SER A 67 12.09 11.92 -12.61
CA SER A 67 11.35 11.89 -11.35
C SER A 67 9.99 11.20 -11.51
N GLU A 68 9.26 11.50 -12.58
CA GLU A 68 7.97 10.87 -12.91
C GLU A 68 8.12 9.37 -13.21
N GLN A 69 9.17 8.96 -13.93
CA GLN A 69 9.45 7.55 -14.19
C GLN A 69 9.72 6.76 -12.89
N ILE A 70 10.46 7.36 -11.95
CA ILE A 70 10.73 6.76 -10.63
C ILE A 70 9.43 6.64 -9.82
N LEU A 71 8.60 7.69 -9.82
CA LEU A 71 7.29 7.66 -9.16
C LEU A 71 6.35 6.62 -9.78
N ALA A 72 6.36 6.48 -11.10
CA ALA A 72 5.57 5.46 -11.80
C ALA A 72 5.99 4.04 -11.41
N ALA A 73 7.29 3.77 -11.27
CA ALA A 73 7.78 2.49 -10.75
C ALA A 73 7.30 2.22 -9.32
N GLY A 74 7.33 3.23 -8.45
CA GLY A 74 6.79 3.16 -7.09
C GLY A 74 5.27 2.91 -7.08
N ALA A 75 4.53 3.56 -7.96
CA ALA A 75 3.08 3.35 -8.12
C ALA A 75 2.76 1.91 -8.55
N ILE A 76 3.52 1.35 -9.50
CA ILE A 76 3.37 -0.05 -9.91
C ILE A 76 3.62 -0.98 -8.71
N ALA A 77 4.68 -0.75 -7.93
CA ALA A 77 4.95 -1.56 -6.73
C ALA A 77 3.78 -1.51 -5.72
N ALA A 78 3.19 -0.32 -5.49
CA ALA A 78 2.03 -0.17 -4.63
C ALA A 78 0.79 -0.90 -5.19
N LEU A 79 0.54 -0.85 -6.50
CA LEU A 79 -0.57 -1.58 -7.13
C LEU A 79 -0.40 -3.10 -7.02
N VAL A 80 0.83 -3.61 -7.16
CA VAL A 80 1.11 -5.03 -6.92
C VAL A 80 0.91 -5.38 -5.44
N ALA A 81 1.28 -4.49 -4.51
CA ALA A 81 1.10 -4.72 -3.08
C ALA A 81 -0.38 -4.90 -2.71
N VAL A 82 -1.27 -4.01 -3.21
CA VAL A 82 -2.70 -4.13 -2.94
C VAL A 82 -3.30 -5.37 -3.62
N ALA A 83 -2.85 -5.72 -4.82
CA ALA A 83 -3.28 -6.94 -5.50
C ALA A 83 -2.92 -8.20 -4.68
N VAL A 84 -1.70 -8.28 -4.15
CA VAL A 84 -1.27 -9.38 -3.27
C VAL A 84 -2.13 -9.45 -2.00
N GLN A 85 -2.42 -8.31 -1.36
CA GLN A 85 -3.26 -8.28 -0.18
C GLN A 85 -4.71 -8.72 -0.44
N ILE A 86 -5.30 -8.31 -1.57
CA ILE A 86 -6.67 -8.69 -1.93
C ILE A 86 -6.74 -10.17 -2.29
N ILE A 87 -5.83 -10.66 -3.12
CA ILE A 87 -5.86 -12.03 -3.64
C ILE A 87 -5.43 -13.02 -2.56
N VAL A 88 -4.25 -12.84 -1.98
CA VAL A 88 -3.66 -13.78 -1.00
C VAL A 88 -4.18 -13.49 0.40
N GLY A 89 -4.16 -12.22 0.83
CA GLY A 89 -4.68 -11.84 2.15
C GLY A 89 -6.19 -12.03 2.25
N GLY A 90 -6.96 -11.68 1.22
CA GLY A 90 -8.41 -11.85 1.19
C GLY A 90 -8.84 -13.32 1.22
N SER A 91 -8.15 -14.20 0.50
CA SER A 91 -8.42 -15.64 0.54
C SER A 91 -8.08 -16.25 1.91
N ALA A 92 -6.96 -15.85 2.52
CA ALA A 92 -6.59 -16.28 3.87
C ALA A 92 -7.63 -15.82 4.91
N VAL A 93 -8.10 -14.58 4.84
CA VAL A 93 -9.14 -14.06 5.76
C VAL A 93 -10.48 -14.77 5.58
N ARG A 94 -10.87 -15.09 4.34
CA ARG A 94 -12.09 -15.90 4.09
C ARG A 94 -11.97 -17.29 4.72
N GLN A 95 -10.81 -17.93 4.61
CA GLN A 95 -10.55 -19.23 5.24
C GLN A 95 -10.63 -19.14 6.77
N LEU A 96 -10.00 -18.12 7.38
CA LEU A 96 -10.04 -17.90 8.83
C LEU A 96 -11.47 -17.67 9.35
N ARG A 97 -12.33 -17.01 8.58
CA ARG A 97 -13.73 -16.76 8.94
C ARG A 97 -14.64 -17.98 8.75
N GLY A 98 -14.37 -18.82 7.76
CA GLY A 98 -15.23 -19.95 7.40
C GLY A 98 -14.85 -21.29 8.04
N ALA A 99 -13.57 -21.65 8.04
CA ALA A 99 -13.07 -22.94 8.50
C ALA A 99 -12.48 -22.90 9.92
N GLY A 100 -12.51 -21.72 10.56
CA GLY A 100 -11.85 -21.48 11.83
C GLY A 100 -10.36 -21.18 11.68
N ASP A 101 -9.71 -20.98 12.82
CA ASP A 101 -8.38 -20.41 12.86
C ASP A 101 -7.29 -21.46 12.59
N THR A 102 -6.87 -21.57 11.32
CA THR A 102 -5.86 -22.53 10.88
C THR A 102 -4.47 -21.90 10.79
N SER A 103 -3.46 -22.62 11.25
CA SER A 103 -2.05 -22.21 11.14
C SER A 103 -1.64 -21.89 9.68
N ALA A 104 -2.19 -22.64 8.72
CA ALA A 104 -1.94 -22.44 7.29
C ALA A 104 -2.54 -21.13 6.75
N ALA A 105 -3.76 -20.74 7.16
CA ALA A 105 -4.33 -19.48 6.71
C ALA A 105 -3.61 -18.28 7.34
N ARG A 106 -3.17 -18.38 8.60
CA ARG A 106 -2.32 -17.34 9.22
C ARG A 106 -0.98 -17.20 8.52
N SER A 107 -0.33 -18.30 8.15
CA SER A 107 0.96 -18.25 7.45
C SER A 107 0.82 -17.63 6.06
N GLN A 108 -0.25 -17.95 5.32
CA GLN A 108 -0.57 -17.29 4.05
C GLN A 108 -0.78 -15.79 4.21
N LEU A 109 -1.51 -15.37 5.24
CA LEU A 109 -1.72 -13.95 5.55
C LEU A 109 -0.39 -13.25 5.89
N ALA A 110 0.47 -13.88 6.68
CA ALA A 110 1.80 -13.36 7.00
C ALA A 110 2.66 -13.18 5.75
N VAL A 111 2.64 -14.15 4.83
CA VAL A 111 3.37 -14.08 3.56
C VAL A 111 2.85 -12.94 2.69
N ALA A 112 1.53 -12.80 2.55
CA ALA A 112 0.92 -11.68 1.83
C ALA A 112 1.38 -10.33 2.38
N GLN A 113 1.43 -10.20 3.70
CA GLN A 113 1.85 -8.96 4.37
C GLN A 113 3.35 -8.70 4.25
N ARG A 114 4.20 -9.72 4.22
CA ARG A 114 5.65 -9.58 3.95
C ARG A 114 5.92 -9.06 2.54
N ILE A 115 5.24 -9.64 1.55
CA ILE A 115 5.35 -9.21 0.15
C ILE A 115 4.85 -7.77 0.01
N ALA A 116 3.68 -7.47 0.57
CA ALA A 116 3.12 -6.11 0.55
C ALA A 116 4.05 -5.10 1.24
N ALA A 117 4.56 -5.42 2.43
CA ALA A 117 5.50 -4.54 3.14
C ALA A 117 6.79 -4.27 2.35
N GLY A 118 7.34 -5.29 1.69
CA GLY A 118 8.51 -5.14 0.82
C GLY A 118 8.23 -4.21 -0.38
N LEU A 119 7.10 -4.42 -1.06
CA LEU A 119 6.68 -3.58 -2.18
C LEU A 119 6.38 -2.13 -1.77
N LEU A 120 5.78 -1.93 -0.59
CA LEU A 120 5.50 -0.61 -0.04
C LEU A 120 6.78 0.11 0.39
N ALA A 121 7.80 -0.60 0.87
CA ALA A 121 9.12 -0.02 1.08
C ALA A 121 9.76 0.45 -0.23
N ILE A 122 9.66 -0.34 -1.30
CA ILE A 122 10.13 0.08 -2.64
C ILE A 122 9.38 1.34 -3.08
N ALA A 123 8.05 1.37 -2.94
CA ALA A 123 7.26 2.55 -3.27
C ALA A 123 7.69 3.80 -2.49
N ALA A 124 7.94 3.67 -1.19
CA ALA A 124 8.43 4.77 -0.36
C ALA A 124 9.83 5.25 -0.77
N LEU A 125 10.73 4.32 -1.12
CA LEU A 125 12.06 4.65 -1.64
C LEU A 125 11.96 5.40 -2.97
N CYS A 126 11.05 4.99 -3.87
CA CYS A 126 10.79 5.71 -5.12
C CYS A 126 10.32 7.15 -4.86
N MET A 127 9.41 7.37 -3.91
CA MET A 127 8.96 8.73 -3.54
C MET A 127 10.13 9.58 -3.03
N GLY A 128 10.98 9.01 -2.17
CA GLY A 128 12.16 9.70 -1.66
C GLY A 128 13.21 10.00 -2.74
N ALA A 129 13.47 9.04 -3.63
CA ALA A 129 14.45 9.17 -4.70
C ALA A 129 14.01 10.18 -5.77
N ALA A 130 12.72 10.22 -6.11
CA ALA A 130 12.18 11.15 -7.10
C ALA A 130 12.39 12.62 -6.74
N ARG A 131 12.56 12.95 -5.46
CA ARG A 131 12.89 14.30 -4.99
C ARG A 131 14.29 14.76 -5.45
N TYR A 132 15.20 13.82 -5.67
CA TYR A 132 16.62 14.09 -5.95
C TYR A 132 17.03 13.72 -7.38
N ALA A 133 16.08 13.33 -8.21
CA ALA A 133 16.28 12.86 -9.58
C ALA A 133 15.85 13.92 -10.60
#